data_AF-E2BV40-F1
#
_entry.id   AF-E2BV40-F1
#
_cell.length_a   1.000
_cell.length_b   1.000
_cell.length_c   1.000
_cell.angle_alpha   90.00
_cell.angle_beta   90.00
_cell.angle_gamma   90.00
#
_symmetry.space_group_name_H-M   'P 1'
#
loop_
_entity.id
_entity.type
_entity.pdbx_description
1 polymer ?
#
loop_
_entity_poly.entity_id
_entity_poly.type
_entity_poly.pdbx_seq_one_letter_code
_entity_poly.pdbx_strand_id
1 'polypeptide(L)'
;KSNFVPNKQHLREALLFCFNLKKSAAEACCLLEEVYGEYAPSKITCEDWFKRFRSGDFNTKDKGRSGRAKTIEDANLQALLDKD
;
A
#
# COMPACT_ATOMS: atom_id res chain seq x y z
N LYS A 1 1.05 -9.37 24.24
CA LYS A 1 0.75 -8.70 22.95
C LYS A 1 0.13 -9.73 22.01
N SER A 2 -0.75 -9.31 21.11
CA SER A 2 -1.35 -10.20 20.10
C SER A 2 -0.26 -10.75 19.17
N ASN A 3 -0.40 -12.00 18.69
CA ASN A 3 0.48 -12.62 17.68
C ASN A 3 0.13 -12.21 16.25
N PHE A 4 -0.79 -11.26 16.08
CA PHE A 4 -1.22 -10.80 14.77
C PHE A 4 -0.13 -9.97 14.10
N VAL A 5 0.30 -10.41 12.90
CA VAL A 5 1.23 -9.67 12.05
C VAL A 5 0.44 -8.93 10.97
N PRO A 6 0.38 -7.59 10.98
CA PRO A 6 -0.40 -6.84 10.02
C PRO A 6 0.27 -6.85 8.65
N ASN A 7 -0.52 -6.97 7.58
CA ASN A 7 -0.04 -6.71 6.23
C ASN A 7 -0.15 -5.21 5.89
N LYS A 8 0.44 -4.79 4.76
CA LYS A 8 0.44 -3.37 4.36
C LYS A 8 -0.97 -2.79 4.15
N GLN A 9 -1.90 -3.58 3.63
CA GLN A 9 -3.28 -3.12 3.41
C GLN A 9 -3.98 -2.87 4.74
N HIS A 10 -3.84 -3.79 5.69
CA HIS A 10 -4.36 -3.68 7.05
C HIS A 10 -3.89 -2.39 7.75
N LEU A 11 -2.59 -2.08 7.66
CA LEU A 11 -2.04 -0.85 8.25
C LEU A 11 -2.66 0.42 7.64
N ARG A 12 -2.96 0.40 6.35
CA ARG A 12 -3.61 1.54 5.65
C ARG A 12 -5.08 1.67 6.02
N GLU A 13 -5.77 0.55 6.20
CA GLU A 13 -7.14 0.51 6.72
C GLU A 13 -7.21 1.02 8.16
N ALA A 14 -6.22 0.67 8.99
CA ALA A 14 -6.07 1.22 10.34
C ALA A 14 -5.83 2.74 10.32
N LEU A 15 -4.97 3.24 9.42
CA LEU A 15 -4.79 4.68 9.22
C LEU A 15 -6.08 5.38 8.76
N LEU A 16 -6.86 4.75 7.86
CA LEU A 16 -8.15 5.27 7.41
C LEU A 16 -9.16 5.31 8.57
N PHE A 17 -9.18 4.29 9.42
CA PHE A 17 -9.99 4.28 10.64
C PHE A 17 -9.61 5.46 11.56
N CYS A 18 -8.32 5.69 11.83
CA CYS A 18 -7.87 6.84 12.62
C CYS A 18 -8.25 8.17 11.97
N PHE A 19 -8.14 8.30 10.65
CA PHE A 19 -8.57 9.49 9.92
C PHE A 19 -10.07 9.76 10.09
N ASN A 20 -10.91 8.71 10.03
CA ASN A 20 -12.35 8.83 10.25
C ASN A 20 -12.69 9.22 11.70
N LEU A 21 -11.86 8.82 12.68
CA LEU A 21 -11.92 9.29 14.06
C LEU A 21 -11.44 10.75 14.25
N LYS A 22 -11.13 11.47 13.17
CA LYS A 22 -10.63 12.86 13.19
C LYS A 22 -9.29 13.01 13.94
N LYS A 23 -8.52 11.94 14.03
CA LYS A 23 -7.14 11.99 14.53
C LYS A 23 -6.22 12.69 13.54
N SER A 24 -5.14 13.25 14.04
CA SER A 24 -4.02 13.71 13.22
C SER A 24 -3.17 12.52 12.72
N ALA A 25 -2.35 12.76 11.70
CA ALA A 25 -1.41 11.75 11.21
C ALA A 25 -0.41 11.34 12.31
N ALA A 26 0.04 12.28 13.13
CA ALA A 26 0.96 12.03 14.24
C ALA A 26 0.33 11.13 15.31
N GLU A 27 -0.89 11.42 15.75
CA GLU A 27 -1.63 10.56 16.69
C GLU A 27 -1.85 9.15 16.11
N ALA A 28 -2.21 9.06 14.83
CA ALA A 28 -2.40 7.76 14.17
C ALA A 28 -1.09 6.95 14.13
N CYS A 29 0.05 7.56 13.78
CA CYS A 29 1.33 6.85 13.82
C CYS A 29 1.66 6.35 15.23
N CYS A 30 1.49 7.19 16.26
CA CYS A 30 1.76 6.80 17.65
C CYS A 30 0.90 5.62 18.07
N LEU A 31 -0.39 5.64 17.74
CA LEU A 31 -1.31 4.52 18.01
C LEU A 31 -0.88 3.25 17.28
N LEU A 32 -0.50 3.34 16.01
CA LEU A 32 -0.05 2.18 15.25
C LEU A 32 1.27 1.62 15.77
N GLU A 33 2.19 2.46 16.24
CA GLU A 33 3.45 2.06 16.89
C GLU A 33 3.19 1.35 18.22
N GLU A 34 2.25 1.83 19.03
CA GLU A 34 1.85 1.18 20.28
C GLU A 34 1.23 -0.21 20.04
N VAL A 35 0.35 -0.32 19.03
CA VAL A 35 -0.38 -1.56 18.72
C VAL A 35 0.46 -2.57 17.96
N TYR A 36 1.18 -2.13 16.93
CA TYR A 36 1.88 -3.01 15.97
C TYR A 36 3.41 -2.99 16.12
N GLY A 37 3.99 -2.10 16.93
CA GLY A 37 5.44 -2.05 17.16
C GLY A 37 6.22 -1.85 15.86
N GLU A 38 7.19 -2.74 15.61
CA GLU A 38 8.08 -2.69 14.43
C GLU A 38 7.34 -2.78 13.08
N TYR A 39 6.12 -3.31 13.07
CA TYR A 39 5.31 -3.37 11.86
C TYR A 39 4.61 -2.05 11.54
N ALA A 40 4.65 -1.06 12.42
CA ALA A 40 4.00 0.22 12.22
C ALA A 40 4.61 0.99 11.03
N PRO A 41 3.78 1.74 10.27
CA PRO A 41 4.27 2.59 9.20
C PRO A 41 5.14 3.73 9.75
N SER A 42 6.11 4.17 8.96
CA SER A 42 6.91 5.36 9.29
C SER A 42 6.04 6.62 9.32
N LYS A 43 6.49 7.65 10.05
CA LYS A 43 5.81 8.96 10.11
C LYS A 43 5.49 9.53 8.74
N ILE A 44 6.46 9.48 7.82
CA ILE A 44 6.30 9.92 6.42
C ILE A 44 5.18 9.14 5.74
N THR A 45 5.15 7.81 5.92
CA THR A 45 4.11 6.96 5.34
C THR A 45 2.73 7.35 5.87
N CYS A 46 2.56 7.56 7.18
CA CYS A 46 1.28 8.01 7.72
C CYS A 46 0.85 9.35 7.10
N GLU A 47 1.76 10.33 7.03
CA GLU A 47 1.46 11.66 6.49
C GLU A 47 0.99 11.59 5.04
N ASP A 48 1.66 10.79 4.21
CA ASP A 48 1.30 10.63 2.80
C ASP A 48 -0.04 9.94 2.62
N TRP A 49 -0.37 8.93 3.44
CA TRP A 49 -1.71 8.34 3.46
C TRP A 49 -2.78 9.35 3.90
N PHE A 50 -2.49 10.15 4.91
CA PHE A 50 -3.38 11.21 5.36
C PHE A 50 -3.60 12.29 4.31
N LYS A 51 -2.57 12.66 3.53
CA LYS A 51 -2.72 13.57 2.38
C LYS A 51 -3.68 12.97 1.35
N ARG A 52 -3.56 11.68 1.04
CA ARG A 52 -4.46 10.97 0.12
C ARG A 52 -5.91 10.90 0.63
N PHE A 53 -6.10 10.63 1.92
CA PHE A 53 -7.44 10.63 2.51
C PHE A 53 -8.08 12.02 2.49
N ARG A 54 -7.30 13.08 2.73
CA ARG A 54 -7.79 14.47 2.57
C ARG A 54 -8.19 14.81 1.15
N SER A 55 -7.57 14.21 0.13
CA SER A 55 -7.97 14.37 -1.27
C SER A 55 -9.15 13.48 -1.68
N GLY A 56 -9.75 12.73 -0.75
CA GLY A 56 -10.86 11.81 -1.01
C GLY A 56 -10.47 10.45 -1.59
N ASP A 57 -9.17 10.12 -1.68
CA ASP A 57 -8.72 8.79 -2.13
C ASP A 57 -8.63 7.84 -0.92
N PHE A 58 -9.72 7.10 -0.67
CA PHE A 58 -9.81 6.12 0.42
C PHE A 58 -9.39 4.69 0.02
N ASN A 59 -8.86 4.49 -1.19
CA ASN A 59 -8.46 3.16 -1.63
C ASN A 59 -7.14 2.72 -0.96
N THR A 60 -7.24 1.73 -0.07
CA THR A 60 -6.13 1.16 0.71
C THR A 60 -5.35 0.07 -0.05
N LYS A 61 -5.92 -0.48 -1.12
CA LYS A 61 -5.27 -1.48 -1.96
C LYS A 61 -4.13 -0.86 -2.76
N ASP A 62 -3.11 -1.65 -3.03
CA ASP A 62 -2.08 -1.26 -4.00
C ASP A 62 -2.74 -1.09 -5.37
N LYS A 63 -2.56 0.09 -5.97
CA LYS A 63 -2.90 0.28 -7.38
C LYS A 63 -1.93 -0.57 -8.20
N GLY A 64 -2.43 -1.27 -9.21
CA GLY A 64 -1.58 -1.97 -10.16
C GLY A 64 -0.51 -1.01 -10.65
N ARG A 65 0.76 -1.36 -10.49
CA ARG A 65 1.84 -0.54 -11.05
C ARG A 65 1.62 -0.54 -12.55
N SER A 66 1.44 0.63 -13.16
CA SER A 66 1.56 0.78 -14.61
C SER A 66 3.03 0.59 -14.99
N GLY A 67 3.54 -0.62 -14.80
CA GLY A 67 4.80 -1.06 -15.39
C GLY A 67 4.58 -1.35 -16.86
N ARG A 68 5.68 -1.34 -17.62
CA ARG A 68 5.72 -1.76 -19.03
C ARG A 68 4.93 -3.05 -19.21
N ALA A 69 3.91 -3.03 -20.08
CA ALA A 69 3.23 -4.24 -20.49
C ALA A 69 4.29 -5.26 -20.95
N LYS A 70 4.25 -6.48 -20.40
CA LYS A 70 5.05 -7.59 -20.93
C LYS A 70 4.43 -8.03 -22.25
N THR A 71 4.54 -7.21 -23.28
CA THR A 71 4.18 -7.61 -24.64
C THR A 71 5.40 -8.26 -25.27
N ILE A 72 5.54 -9.56 -25.05
CA ILE A 72 6.03 -10.46 -26.08
C ILE A 72 5.06 -11.63 -26.04
N GLU A 73 4.11 -11.62 -26.97
CA GLU A 73 3.34 -12.82 -27.31
C GLU A 73 4.34 -13.90 -27.72
N ASP A 74 4.30 -15.05 -27.06
CA ASP A 74 5.12 -16.22 -27.39
C ASP A 74 4.97 -16.64 -28.86
N ALA A 75 3.85 -16.29 -29.50
CA ALA A 75 3.61 -16.49 -30.93
C ALA A 75 4.64 -15.80 -31.85
N ASN A 76 5.18 -14.64 -31.44
CA ASN A 76 6.21 -13.94 -32.23
C ASN A 76 7.63 -14.50 -32.00
N LEU A 77 7.83 -15.25 -30.90
CA LEU A 77 9.14 -15.84 -30.59
C LEU A 77 9.38 -17.13 -31.38
N GLN A 78 8.32 -17.93 -31.62
CA GLN A 78 8.38 -19.11 -32.49
C GLN A 78 8.73 -18.76 -33.94
N ALA A 79 8.15 -17.69 -34.49
CA ALA A 79 8.39 -17.27 -35.88
C ALA A 79 9.84 -16.77 -36.17
N LEU A 80 10.64 -16.49 -35.14
CA LEU A 80 12.06 -16.11 -35.29
C LEU A 80 13.02 -17.31 -35.22
N LEU A 81 12.58 -18.45 -34.68
CA LEU A 81 13.36 -19.68 -34.62
C LEU A 81 13.20 -20.54 -35.89
N ASP A 82 12.14 -20.32 -36.67
CA ASP A 82 11.85 -21.01 -37.94
C ASP A 82 12.45 -20.32 -39.18
N LYS A 83 13.48 -19.48 -39.02
CA LYS A 83 14.29 -18.99 -40.15
C LYS A 83 15.62 -19.74 -40.19
N ASP A 84 15.69 -20.67 -41.15
CA ASP A 84 16.84 -21.47 -41.57
C ASP A 84 18.15 -20.66 -41.74
#